data_AF-A0A9R1DI61-F1
#
_entry.id   AF-A0A9R1DI61-F1
#
_cell.length_a   1.000
_cell.length_b   1.000
_cell.length_c   1.000
_cell.angle_alpha   90.00
_cell.angle_beta   90.00
_cell.angle_gamma   90.00
#
_symmetry.space_group_name_H-M   'P 1'
#
loop_
_entity.id
_entity.type
_entity.pdbx_description
1 polymer ?
#
loop_
_entity_poly.entity_id
_entity_poly.type
_entity_poly.pdbx_seq_one_letter_code
_entity_poly.pdbx_strand_id
1 'polypeptide(L)'
;MDMVHIDLLLEILRRLPPRSLAVSRCACTAWRAAIDHHRLLRADLLPLSVDAAVYDERSSEEPARLFGRPSTARHITSNLEYLADNRLDVRGVQDHCNGLFLTHGWMDEFRVKVVNIATRQWAPLPLLPCACSWPPAMCGRCRNNRYLVYDPTISPHYKVLYIPRILADTTCAEWPPTPYVMYVFSSRTDCWKETSFVREGAAAGTADDVNSCSYDPDEHMHYAAYWQGSLYVPSPRIKDDFLLRINLSSDKYQLIKLPKGRVRSHFRLGKSKKGVYCVVNTNVRCTFRVWFLHESCGLADWILKNEINLEPAFSKQDWHCGPWIPQPPEHIQLLLKSNINLKLADEYNEAVAKDGFDWDSDDEDLVSITDWPKKCDAYIEGPYCLGFHPYKEIVFFNERGVRPCSMVAYHLNSSRIRYLGNMRSRCRYSMEEVSFAYTPCWMMDLPGSN
;
A
#
# COMPACT_ATOMS: atom_id res chain seq x y z
N MET A 1 -0.71 22.40 -44.79
CA MET A 1 0.24 23.41 -44.28
C MET A 1 0.29 23.26 -42.76
N ASP A 2 0.53 22.03 -42.26
CA ASP A 2 0.12 21.63 -40.91
C ASP A 2 1.21 20.91 -40.08
N MET A 3 2.41 20.70 -40.64
CA MET A 3 3.51 20.03 -39.93
C MET A 3 4.23 20.91 -38.90
N VAL A 4 4.20 22.24 -39.04
CA VAL A 4 4.99 23.17 -38.21
C VAL A 4 4.43 23.31 -36.78
N HIS A 5 3.16 23.00 -36.56
CA HIS A 5 2.52 23.16 -35.23
C HIS A 5 2.82 22.01 -34.25
N ILE A 6 3.07 20.80 -34.76
CA ILE A 6 3.34 19.62 -33.93
C ILE A 6 4.75 19.69 -33.35
N ASP A 7 5.75 20.07 -34.14
CA ASP A 7 7.14 20.16 -33.68
C ASP A 7 7.33 21.24 -32.60
N LEU A 8 6.66 22.39 -32.76
CA LEU A 8 6.66 23.44 -31.74
C LEU A 8 5.96 22.98 -30.46
N LEU A 9 4.82 22.30 -30.57
CA LEU A 9 4.11 21.74 -29.41
C LEU A 9 5.00 20.73 -28.67
N LEU A 10 5.69 19.84 -29.39
CA LEU A 10 6.60 18.87 -28.80
C LEU A 10 7.78 19.54 -28.10
N GLU A 11 8.34 20.59 -28.68
CA GLU A 11 9.43 21.34 -28.07
C GLU A 11 8.99 22.04 -26.78
N ILE A 12 7.76 22.56 -26.72
CA ILE A 12 7.17 23.11 -25.49
C ILE A 12 6.98 21.99 -24.46
N LEU A 13 6.38 20.87 -24.85
CA LEU A 13 6.09 19.75 -23.94
C LEU A 13 7.37 19.14 -23.35
N ARG A 14 8.46 19.04 -24.13
CA ARG A 14 9.77 18.52 -23.67
C ARG A 14 10.41 19.35 -22.56
N ARG A 15 10.05 20.62 -22.44
CA ARG A 15 10.60 21.55 -21.45
C ARG A 15 9.77 21.57 -20.15
N LEU A 16 8.59 20.95 -20.16
CA LEU A 16 7.76 20.90 -18.97
C LEU A 16 8.36 19.95 -17.92
N PRO A 17 8.30 20.31 -16.62
CA PRO A 17 8.64 19.38 -15.57
C PRO A 17 7.69 18.16 -15.59
N PRO A 18 8.10 17.01 -15.02
CA PRO A 18 7.36 15.75 -15.13
C PRO A 18 5.87 15.86 -14.74
N ARG A 19 5.56 16.62 -13.67
CA ARG A 19 4.18 16.83 -13.24
C ARG A 19 3.38 17.68 -14.23
N SER A 20 3.91 18.80 -14.70
CA SER A 20 3.23 19.65 -15.69
C SER A 20 2.95 18.88 -16.97
N LEU A 21 3.85 17.98 -17.35
CA LEU A 21 3.65 17.08 -18.48
C LEU A 21 2.53 16.05 -18.21
N ALA A 22 2.45 15.48 -17.00
CA ALA A 22 1.37 14.59 -16.61
C ALA A 22 0.00 15.29 -16.57
N VAL A 23 -0.05 16.55 -16.11
CA VAL A 23 -1.26 17.40 -16.19
C VAL A 23 -1.64 17.65 -17.65
N SER A 24 -0.67 18.03 -18.48
CA SER A 24 -0.82 18.27 -19.91
C SER A 24 -1.39 17.06 -20.66
N ARG A 25 -0.96 15.85 -20.29
CA ARG A 25 -1.49 14.58 -20.80
C ARG A 25 -2.97 14.35 -20.48
N CYS A 26 -3.48 14.96 -19.41
CA CYS A 26 -4.88 14.88 -19.01
C CYS A 26 -5.78 15.92 -19.68
N ALA A 27 -5.21 16.91 -20.39
CA ALA A 27 -5.96 18.05 -20.92
C ALA A 27 -6.84 17.68 -22.12
N CYS A 28 -6.30 16.99 -23.12
CA CYS A 28 -7.07 16.54 -24.30
C CYS A 28 -6.44 15.31 -24.97
N THR A 29 -7.18 14.70 -25.89
CA THR A 29 -6.75 13.49 -26.62
C THR A 29 -5.51 13.73 -27.50
N ALA A 30 -5.41 14.90 -28.15
CA ALA A 30 -4.27 15.24 -29.00
C ALA A 30 -2.97 15.37 -28.20
N TRP A 31 -3.01 16.06 -27.06
CA TRP A 31 -1.85 16.22 -26.17
C TRP A 31 -1.43 14.89 -25.56
N ARG A 32 -2.40 14.07 -25.14
CA ARG A 32 -2.14 12.70 -24.69
C ARG A 32 -1.43 11.88 -25.77
N ALA A 33 -1.94 11.90 -26.99
CA ALA A 33 -1.36 11.17 -28.10
C ALA A 33 0.08 11.62 -28.40
N ALA A 34 0.36 12.93 -28.39
CA ALA A 34 1.70 13.45 -28.59
C ALA A 34 2.66 13.02 -27.46
N ILE A 35 2.26 13.17 -26.20
CA ILE A 35 3.08 12.78 -25.04
C ILE A 35 3.37 11.28 -25.03
N ASP A 36 2.36 10.46 -25.31
CA ASP A 36 2.47 8.99 -25.30
C ASP A 36 3.28 8.49 -26.51
N HIS A 37 3.05 9.01 -27.71
CA HIS A 37 3.77 8.63 -28.92
C HIS A 37 5.27 8.93 -28.81
N HIS A 38 5.62 10.08 -28.23
CA HIS A 38 7.01 10.50 -28.06
C HIS A 38 7.61 10.10 -26.70
N ARG A 39 6.88 9.36 -25.86
CA ARG A 39 7.32 8.88 -24.53
C ARG A 39 7.92 9.99 -23.67
N LEU A 40 7.29 11.16 -23.68
CA LEU A 40 7.83 12.33 -22.98
C LEU A 40 7.76 12.17 -21.45
N LEU A 41 6.83 11.34 -20.94
CA LEU A 41 6.76 11.00 -19.53
C LEU A 41 7.83 9.97 -19.17
N ARG A 42 8.69 10.35 -18.22
CA ARG A 42 9.76 9.53 -17.68
C ARG A 42 9.21 8.35 -16.87
N ALA A 43 9.31 7.15 -17.43
CA ALA A 43 8.86 5.92 -16.77
C ALA A 43 9.68 5.59 -15.52
N ASP A 44 10.93 6.03 -15.46
CA ASP A 44 11.86 5.82 -14.36
C ASP A 44 11.57 6.73 -13.14
N LEU A 45 10.61 7.65 -13.24
CA LEU A 45 10.07 8.40 -12.10
C LEU A 45 8.82 7.76 -11.50
N LEU A 46 8.23 6.79 -12.21
CA LEU A 46 6.98 6.13 -11.82
C LEU A 46 7.28 4.95 -10.88
N PRO A 47 6.34 4.63 -9.97
CA PRO A 47 6.49 3.56 -8.98
C PRO A 47 6.30 2.17 -9.61
N LEU A 48 7.19 1.78 -10.54
CA LEU A 48 7.05 0.57 -11.37
C LEU A 48 7.88 -0.64 -10.89
N SER A 49 8.70 -0.49 -9.87
CA SER A 49 9.52 -1.56 -9.26
C SER A 49 9.36 -1.55 -7.75
N VAL A 50 9.44 -2.72 -7.12
CA VAL A 50 9.62 -2.85 -5.67
C VAL A 50 11.10 -2.89 -5.37
N ASP A 51 11.55 -1.93 -4.55
CA ASP A 51 12.97 -1.82 -4.20
C ASP A 51 13.22 -1.82 -2.69
N ALA A 52 12.14 -1.80 -1.90
CA ALA A 52 12.19 -1.98 -0.45
C ALA A 52 10.87 -2.52 0.10
N ALA A 53 10.90 -2.92 1.36
CA ALA A 53 9.74 -3.01 2.24
C ALA A 53 9.86 -1.94 3.33
N VAL A 54 8.72 -1.33 3.66
CA VAL A 54 8.59 -0.44 4.80
C VAL A 54 7.74 -1.12 5.85
N TYR A 55 8.16 -0.99 7.10
CA TYR A 55 7.47 -1.57 8.23
C TYR A 55 7.55 -0.65 9.42
N ASP A 56 6.45 -0.57 10.16
CA ASP A 56 6.23 0.34 11.25
C ASP A 56 5.65 -0.40 12.45
N GLU A 57 6.28 -0.20 13.58
CA GLU A 57 5.94 -0.84 14.85
C GLU A 57 5.21 0.19 15.72
N ARG A 58 3.87 0.19 15.67
CA ARG A 58 3.04 1.26 16.26
C ARG A 58 3.20 1.46 17.76
N SER A 59 3.66 0.43 18.47
CA SER A 59 3.93 0.48 19.90
C SER A 59 5.32 1.02 20.25
N SER A 60 6.14 1.36 19.26
CA SER A 60 7.47 1.91 19.45
C SER A 60 7.49 3.42 19.23
N GLU A 61 8.35 4.13 19.96
CA GLU A 61 8.68 5.54 19.70
C GLU A 61 9.62 5.68 18.48
N GLU A 62 10.02 4.56 17.86
CA GLU A 62 10.89 4.59 16.70
C GLU A 62 10.12 4.86 15.40
N PRO A 63 10.71 5.59 14.45
CA PRO A 63 10.08 5.82 13.15
C PRO A 63 10.00 4.52 12.33
N ALA A 64 9.09 4.52 11.35
CA ALA A 64 9.00 3.48 10.33
C ALA A 64 10.38 3.19 9.71
N ARG A 65 10.68 1.91 9.50
CA ARG A 65 11.97 1.43 9.02
C ARG A 65 11.88 0.97 7.57
N LEU A 66 12.99 1.14 6.84
CA LEU A 66 13.14 0.72 5.45
C LEU A 66 14.15 -0.43 5.38
N PHE A 67 13.75 -1.51 4.71
CA PHE A 67 14.61 -2.66 4.39
C PHE A 67 14.53 -2.91 2.88
N GLY A 68 15.64 -2.77 2.16
CA GLY A 68 15.60 -2.76 0.70
C GLY A 68 16.97 -2.94 0.08
N ARG A 69 17.02 -2.81 -1.25
CA ARG A 69 18.29 -2.87 -1.99
C ARG A 69 19.29 -1.84 -1.45
N PRO A 70 20.60 -2.12 -1.48
CA PRO A 70 21.63 -1.14 -1.14
C PRO A 70 21.44 0.19 -1.86
N SER A 71 21.19 0.21 -3.18
CA SER A 71 20.88 1.45 -3.90
C SER A 71 19.72 2.23 -3.27
N THR A 72 18.63 1.56 -2.92
CA THR A 72 17.44 2.21 -2.36
C THR A 72 17.64 2.69 -0.93
N ALA A 73 18.22 1.84 -0.08
CA ALA A 73 18.54 2.21 1.29
C ALA A 73 19.56 3.37 1.39
N ARG A 74 20.29 3.65 0.30
CA ARG A 74 21.22 4.79 0.21
C ARG A 74 20.61 6.10 -0.27
N HIS A 75 19.42 6.09 -0.87
CA HIS A 75 18.82 7.31 -1.45
C HIS A 75 17.50 7.69 -0.79
N ILE A 76 16.77 6.72 -0.23
CA ILE A 76 15.43 6.92 0.31
C ILE A 76 15.42 6.54 1.80
N THR A 77 14.75 7.33 2.63
CA THR A 77 14.51 6.99 4.03
C THR A 77 13.03 7.06 4.36
N SER A 78 12.55 6.12 5.16
CA SER A 78 11.21 6.14 5.74
C SER A 78 11.12 6.97 7.02
N ASN A 79 12.24 7.53 7.51
CA ASN A 79 12.23 8.44 8.64
C ASN A 79 11.63 9.79 8.21
N LEU A 80 10.60 10.21 8.93
CA LEU A 80 9.77 11.36 8.63
C LEU A 80 10.10 12.60 9.47
N GLU A 81 11.27 12.66 10.10
CA GLU A 81 11.72 13.80 10.93
C GLU A 81 11.64 15.16 10.22
N TYR A 82 11.73 15.18 8.88
CA TYR A 82 11.59 16.41 8.06
C TYR A 82 10.15 16.96 7.99
N LEU A 83 9.14 16.20 8.44
CA LEU A 83 7.73 16.63 8.46
C LEU A 83 7.37 17.45 9.70
N ALA A 84 8.23 17.46 10.71
CA ALA A 84 7.88 17.85 12.06
C ALA A 84 8.40 19.26 12.38
N ASP A 85 7.49 20.15 12.80
CA ASP A 85 7.90 21.41 13.47
C ASP A 85 8.57 21.10 14.83
N ASN A 86 8.27 19.93 15.41
CA ASN A 86 8.91 19.33 16.57
C ASN A 86 9.05 17.80 16.36
N ARG A 87 10.22 17.22 16.63
CA ARG A 87 10.60 15.82 16.36
C ARG A 87 9.62 14.75 16.87
N LEU A 88 8.76 15.10 17.81
CA LEU A 88 7.81 14.21 18.47
C LEU A 88 6.43 14.15 17.81
N ASP A 89 6.16 14.94 16.76
CA ASP A 89 4.79 15.10 16.23
C ASP A 89 4.44 14.18 15.05
N VAL A 90 5.32 13.26 14.62
CA VAL A 90 4.99 12.35 13.51
C VAL A 90 4.73 10.94 14.03
N ARG A 91 3.50 10.45 13.86
CA ARG A 91 3.14 9.04 14.08
C ARG A 91 3.12 8.27 12.77
N GLY A 92 3.14 6.95 12.95
CA GLY A 92 3.37 5.94 11.95
C GLY A 92 2.49 5.96 10.70
N VAL A 93 2.86 5.11 9.75
CA VAL A 93 2.17 4.99 8.46
C VAL A 93 0.80 4.34 8.67
N GLN A 94 -0.26 5.02 8.21
CA GLN A 94 -1.64 4.53 8.26
C GLN A 94 -1.98 3.69 7.02
N ASP A 95 -1.59 4.17 5.85
CA ASP A 95 -1.87 3.53 4.56
C ASP A 95 -0.80 3.94 3.52
N HIS A 96 -0.74 3.21 2.41
CA HIS A 96 0.17 3.49 1.31
C HIS A 96 -0.47 3.23 -0.06
N CYS A 97 -0.08 4.00 -1.08
CA CYS A 97 -0.50 3.74 -2.45
C CYS A 97 0.52 4.30 -3.44
N ASN A 98 1.10 3.43 -4.28
CA ASN A 98 1.98 3.82 -5.40
C ASN A 98 3.06 4.85 -5.01
N GLY A 99 3.78 4.58 -3.91
CA GLY A 99 4.88 5.42 -3.41
C GLY A 99 4.49 6.55 -2.46
N LEU A 100 3.19 6.84 -2.31
CA LEU A 100 2.70 7.81 -1.31
C LEU A 100 2.27 7.12 -0.03
N PHE A 101 2.51 7.78 1.11
CA PHE A 101 2.09 7.37 2.45
C PHE A 101 1.03 8.31 2.98
N LEU A 102 0.12 7.75 3.78
CA LEU A 102 -0.79 8.49 4.63
C LEU A 102 -0.30 8.38 6.07
N THR A 103 -0.05 9.51 6.73
CA THR A 103 0.52 9.57 8.09
C THR A 103 -0.31 10.49 8.96
N HIS A 104 -0.25 10.32 10.28
CA HIS A 104 -0.98 11.15 11.24
C HIS A 104 -0.05 11.65 12.36
N GLY A 105 -0.46 12.70 13.06
CA GLY A 105 0.32 13.26 14.16
C GLY A 105 0.32 12.37 15.41
N TRP A 106 1.37 12.46 16.22
CA TRP A 106 1.48 11.74 17.50
C TRP A 106 0.53 12.31 18.55
N MET A 107 0.43 13.64 18.61
CA MET A 107 -0.44 14.36 19.55
C MET A 107 -1.82 14.67 18.97
N ASP A 108 -1.92 14.75 17.63
CA ASP A 108 -3.14 15.12 16.92
C ASP A 108 -3.38 14.18 15.72
N GLU A 109 -4.09 13.08 15.97
CA GLU A 109 -4.43 12.07 14.96
C GLU A 109 -5.33 12.61 13.83
N PHE A 110 -5.84 13.84 13.96
CA PHE A 110 -6.67 14.51 12.95
C PHE A 110 -5.82 15.28 11.94
N ARG A 111 -4.58 15.62 12.29
CA ARG A 111 -3.59 16.18 11.37
C ARG A 111 -2.98 15.07 10.54
N VAL A 112 -3.65 14.77 9.44
CA VAL A 112 -3.20 13.77 8.48
C VAL A 112 -2.37 14.44 7.40
N LYS A 113 -1.25 13.83 7.02
CA LYS A 113 -0.38 14.29 5.95
C LYS A 113 -0.28 13.18 4.89
N VAL A 114 -0.23 13.59 3.62
CA VAL A 114 0.18 12.72 2.53
C VAL A 114 1.65 13.00 2.24
N VAL A 115 2.45 11.95 2.19
CA VAL A 115 3.91 12.05 2.14
C VAL A 115 4.44 11.23 0.98
N ASN A 116 5.34 11.81 0.20
CA ASN A 116 6.18 11.07 -0.73
C ASN A 116 7.59 10.97 -0.12
N ILE A 117 7.98 9.79 0.36
CA ILE A 117 9.29 9.63 1.02
C ILE A 117 10.47 9.62 0.06
N ALA A 118 10.24 9.33 -1.24
CA ALA A 118 11.30 9.41 -2.25
C ALA A 118 11.67 10.87 -2.52
N THR A 119 10.66 11.74 -2.65
CA THR A 119 10.88 13.18 -2.90
C THR A 119 10.94 14.04 -1.64
N ARG A 120 10.67 13.45 -0.46
CA ARG A 120 10.45 14.10 0.85
C ARG A 120 9.50 15.31 0.79
N GLN A 121 8.54 15.25 -0.13
CA GLN A 121 7.47 16.22 -0.20
C GLN A 121 6.28 15.72 0.59
N TRP A 122 5.53 16.66 1.15
CA TRP A 122 4.32 16.34 1.89
C TRP A 122 3.28 17.43 1.73
N ALA A 123 2.04 17.07 1.96
CA ALA A 123 0.89 17.96 1.91
C ALA A 123 -0.01 17.66 3.12
N PRO A 124 -0.42 18.67 3.89
CA PRO A 124 -1.42 18.47 4.94
C PRO A 124 -2.79 18.22 4.31
N LEU A 125 -3.58 17.33 4.89
CA LEU A 125 -4.99 17.22 4.55
C LEU A 125 -5.80 18.24 5.36
N PRO A 126 -6.79 18.91 4.76
CA PRO A 126 -7.75 19.68 5.53
C PRO A 126 -8.47 18.76 6.51
N LEU A 127 -8.86 19.32 7.66
CA LEU A 127 -9.63 18.57 8.66
C LEU A 127 -10.89 17.99 8.00
N LEU A 128 -11.14 16.71 8.30
CA LEU A 128 -12.36 16.06 7.84
C LEU A 128 -13.57 16.84 8.39
N PRO A 129 -14.55 17.22 7.56
CA PRO A 129 -15.78 17.82 8.05
C PRO A 129 -16.50 16.79 8.94
N CYS A 130 -16.37 16.88 10.28
CA CYS A 130 -17.13 15.98 11.14
C CYS A 130 -18.53 16.54 11.34
N ALA A 131 -19.54 15.80 10.89
CA ALA A 131 -20.94 16.03 11.27
C ALA A 131 -21.23 15.57 12.72
N CYS A 132 -20.26 14.94 13.39
CA CYS A 132 -20.39 14.53 14.78
C CYS A 132 -20.29 15.75 15.70
N SER A 133 -21.29 16.01 16.54
CA SER A 133 -21.30 17.12 17.51
C SER A 133 -20.25 17.03 18.64
N TRP A 134 -19.25 16.15 18.51
CA TRP A 134 -18.17 15.95 19.48
C TRP A 134 -16.90 16.68 19.03
N PRO A 135 -16.05 17.16 19.96
CA PRO A 135 -14.73 17.66 19.62
C PRO A 135 -13.98 16.62 18.77
N PRO A 136 -13.28 17.01 17.68
CA PRO A 136 -12.60 16.09 16.77
C PRO A 136 -11.83 14.99 17.51
N ALA A 137 -11.06 15.39 18.53
CA ALA A 137 -10.24 14.56 19.42
C ALA A 137 -10.95 13.37 20.12
N MET A 138 -12.28 13.40 20.25
CA MET A 138 -13.04 12.44 21.06
C MET A 138 -14.01 11.58 20.24
N CYS A 139 -14.12 11.81 18.93
CA CYS A 139 -15.04 11.04 18.11
C CYS A 139 -14.42 9.71 17.67
N GLY A 140 -14.75 8.63 18.40
CA GLY A 140 -14.40 7.26 18.00
C GLY A 140 -14.90 6.88 16.59
N ARG A 141 -15.94 7.56 16.07
CA ARG A 141 -16.45 7.34 14.71
C ARG A 141 -15.50 7.84 13.61
N CYS A 142 -14.61 8.79 13.94
CA CYS A 142 -13.64 9.40 13.02
C CYS A 142 -12.25 8.79 13.05
N ARG A 143 -12.05 7.76 13.89
CA ARG A 143 -10.76 7.08 14.01
C ARG A 143 -10.49 6.18 12.81
N ASN A 144 -9.27 6.26 12.28
CA ASN A 144 -8.60 5.24 11.44
C ASN A 144 -9.38 4.68 10.23
N ASN A 145 -10.02 5.54 9.43
CA ASN A 145 -10.86 5.14 8.28
C ASN A 145 -10.48 5.77 6.94
N ARG A 146 -9.19 6.07 6.77
CA ARG A 146 -8.71 6.80 5.59
C ARG A 146 -7.90 5.87 4.70
N TYR A 147 -8.22 5.90 3.41
CA TYR A 147 -7.59 5.05 2.40
C TYR A 147 -7.06 5.91 1.25
N LEU A 148 -5.79 5.75 0.94
CA LEU A 148 -5.08 6.52 -0.07
C LEU A 148 -5.25 5.88 -1.44
N VAL A 149 -5.61 6.70 -2.42
CA VAL A 149 -5.71 6.29 -3.82
C VAL A 149 -4.84 7.20 -4.66
N TYR A 150 -3.85 6.61 -5.31
CA TYR A 150 -2.96 7.33 -6.19
C TYR A 150 -2.48 6.45 -7.34
N ASP A 151 -2.52 6.96 -8.56
CA ASP A 151 -1.91 6.33 -9.71
C ASP A 151 -1.30 7.39 -10.62
N PRO A 152 0.04 7.61 -10.53
CA PRO A 152 0.72 8.64 -11.29
C PRO A 152 0.68 8.40 -12.81
N THR A 153 0.34 7.18 -13.26
CA THR A 153 0.19 6.87 -14.69
C THR A 153 -1.14 7.37 -15.26
N ILE A 154 -2.13 7.59 -14.38
CA ILE A 154 -3.48 8.05 -14.74
C ILE A 154 -3.66 9.53 -14.42
N SER A 155 -3.23 9.97 -13.23
CA SER A 155 -3.47 11.31 -12.71
C SER A 155 -2.33 11.76 -11.81
N PRO A 156 -1.85 13.02 -11.93
CA PRO A 156 -0.88 13.58 -10.99
C PRO A 156 -1.49 13.85 -9.60
N HIS A 157 -2.82 13.80 -9.46
CA HIS A 157 -3.54 14.02 -8.21
C HIS A 157 -3.92 12.70 -7.53
N TYR A 158 -3.78 12.70 -6.21
CA TYR A 158 -4.23 11.63 -5.32
C TYR A 158 -5.62 11.96 -4.74
N LYS A 159 -6.29 10.92 -4.26
CA LYS A 159 -7.54 11.02 -3.50
C LYS A 159 -7.37 10.30 -2.17
N VAL A 160 -8.09 10.75 -1.15
CA VAL A 160 -8.19 10.06 0.14
C VAL A 160 -9.66 9.82 0.43
N LEU A 161 -10.05 8.56 0.60
CA LEU A 161 -11.40 8.19 0.96
C LEU A 161 -11.50 8.03 2.46
N TYR A 162 -12.57 8.56 3.03
CA TYR A 162 -12.98 8.29 4.40
C TYR A 162 -14.25 7.43 4.40
N ILE A 163 -14.14 6.23 4.97
CA ILE A 163 -15.23 5.23 4.98
C ILE A 163 -15.80 5.12 6.41
N PRO A 164 -17.03 5.59 6.68
CA PRO A 164 -17.59 5.58 8.03
C PRO A 164 -17.81 4.16 8.58
N ARG A 165 -17.22 3.80 9.71
CA ARG A 165 -17.39 2.45 10.32
C ARG A 165 -18.78 2.20 10.91
N ILE A 166 -19.32 3.19 11.60
CA ILE A 166 -20.64 3.16 12.23
C ILE A 166 -21.54 4.09 11.43
N LEU A 167 -22.66 3.56 10.95
CA LEU A 167 -23.65 4.36 10.23
C LEU A 167 -24.18 5.43 11.18
N ALA A 168 -24.16 6.70 10.74
CA ALA A 168 -24.59 7.82 11.56
C ALA A 168 -26.08 7.73 11.94
N ASP A 169 -26.86 6.95 11.19
CA ASP A 169 -28.28 6.78 11.36
C ASP A 169 -28.63 5.30 11.56
N THR A 170 -29.13 4.95 12.75
CA THR A 170 -29.56 3.60 13.17
C THR A 170 -30.86 3.15 12.49
N THR A 171 -31.32 3.86 11.47
CA THR A 171 -32.58 3.62 10.76
C THR A 171 -32.44 2.71 9.53
N CYS A 172 -31.22 2.34 9.13
CA CYS A 172 -31.01 1.49 7.96
C CYS A 172 -31.38 0.04 8.27
N ALA A 173 -32.52 -0.45 7.75
CA ALA A 173 -32.93 -1.85 7.91
C ALA A 173 -31.96 -2.83 7.24
N GLU A 174 -31.30 -2.41 6.16
CA GLU A 174 -30.39 -3.22 5.35
C GLU A 174 -28.93 -2.78 5.49
N TRP A 175 -28.04 -3.76 5.60
CA TRP A 175 -26.59 -3.56 5.57
C TRP A 175 -25.94 -4.27 4.39
N PRO A 176 -24.97 -3.64 3.70
CA PRO A 176 -24.57 -2.24 3.83
C PRO A 176 -25.59 -1.29 3.20
N PRO A 177 -25.61 -0.03 3.64
CA PRO A 177 -26.65 0.93 3.28
C PRO A 177 -26.59 1.28 1.80
N THR A 178 -27.74 1.58 1.19
CA THR A 178 -27.75 2.13 -0.17
C THR A 178 -28.63 3.38 -0.20
N PRO A 179 -28.08 4.57 -0.52
CA PRO A 179 -26.67 4.84 -0.80
C PRO A 179 -25.78 4.77 0.46
N TYR A 180 -24.48 4.51 0.26
CA TYR A 180 -23.46 4.63 1.29
C TYR A 180 -22.70 5.95 1.11
N VAL A 181 -22.93 6.89 2.02
CA VAL A 181 -22.29 8.21 2.00
C VAL A 181 -20.87 8.13 2.58
N MET A 182 -19.89 8.59 1.81
CA MET A 182 -18.48 8.65 2.18
C MET A 182 -17.90 10.03 1.84
N TYR A 183 -16.80 10.41 2.49
CA TYR A 183 -16.09 11.65 2.14
C TYR A 183 -14.87 11.32 1.27
N VAL A 184 -14.70 12.05 0.17
CA VAL A 184 -13.58 11.89 -0.75
C VAL A 184 -12.83 13.22 -0.85
N PHE A 185 -11.59 13.23 -0.35
CA PHE A 185 -10.65 14.31 -0.61
C PHE A 185 -10.03 14.15 -1.99
N SER A 186 -9.79 15.26 -2.68
CA SER A 186 -9.12 15.30 -3.97
C SER A 186 -8.04 16.38 -3.96
N SER A 187 -6.78 16.00 -4.18
CA SER A 187 -5.68 16.97 -4.24
C SER A 187 -5.67 17.84 -5.49
N ARG A 188 -6.65 17.68 -6.37
CA ARG A 188 -6.93 18.60 -7.48
C ARG A 188 -7.72 19.83 -7.03
N THR A 189 -8.66 19.63 -6.11
CA THR A 189 -9.59 20.66 -5.65
C THR A 189 -9.29 21.11 -4.22
N ASP A 190 -8.39 20.40 -3.55
CA ASP A 190 -7.96 20.64 -2.17
C ASP A 190 -9.14 20.70 -1.17
N CYS A 191 -10.14 19.84 -1.39
CA CYS A 191 -11.34 19.83 -0.59
C CYS A 191 -11.91 18.42 -0.41
N TRP A 192 -12.61 18.23 0.71
CA TRP A 192 -13.46 17.07 0.95
C TRP A 192 -14.80 17.25 0.24
N LYS A 193 -15.24 16.22 -0.48
CA LYS A 193 -16.58 16.15 -1.07
C LYS A 193 -17.33 14.97 -0.48
N GLU A 194 -18.58 15.21 -0.09
CA GLU A 194 -19.51 14.14 0.24
C GLU A 194 -19.97 13.43 -1.04
N THR A 195 -19.82 12.12 -1.08
CA THR A 195 -20.13 11.29 -2.25
C THR A 195 -20.99 10.10 -1.81
N SER A 196 -22.11 9.92 -2.49
CA SER A 196 -23.04 8.81 -2.27
C SER A 196 -22.70 7.66 -3.22
N PHE A 197 -22.32 6.51 -2.68
CA PHE A 197 -22.04 5.31 -3.47
C PHE A 197 -23.26 4.38 -3.48
N VAL A 198 -23.67 3.92 -4.66
CA VAL A 198 -24.81 3.00 -4.80
C VAL A 198 -24.34 1.55 -4.65
N ARG A 199 -25.08 0.76 -3.86
CA ARG A 199 -24.78 -0.67 -3.66
C ARG A 199 -25.12 -1.50 -4.91
N GLU A 200 -24.17 -2.31 -5.36
CA GLU A 200 -24.37 -3.35 -6.36
C GLU A 200 -24.56 -4.72 -5.68
N GLY A 201 -25.62 -5.44 -6.05
CA GLY A 201 -25.97 -6.72 -5.43
C GLY A 201 -26.95 -6.59 -4.27
N ALA A 202 -27.19 -7.69 -3.55
CA ALA A 202 -28.13 -7.76 -2.43
C ALA A 202 -27.51 -7.24 -1.12
N ALA A 203 -28.37 -6.93 -0.14
CA ALA A 203 -27.93 -6.63 1.21
C ALA A 203 -27.31 -7.90 1.83
N ALA A 204 -26.27 -7.74 2.63
CA ALA A 204 -25.59 -8.84 3.31
C ALA A 204 -26.22 -9.15 4.68
N GLY A 205 -27.01 -8.24 5.26
CA GLY A 205 -27.67 -8.44 6.55
C GLY A 205 -28.45 -7.19 6.97
N THR A 206 -28.71 -7.04 8.27
CA THR A 206 -29.35 -5.83 8.84
C THR A 206 -28.31 -4.95 9.56
N ALA A 207 -28.65 -3.69 9.86
CA ALA A 207 -27.75 -2.84 10.65
C ALA A 207 -27.59 -3.31 12.10
N ASP A 208 -28.53 -4.08 12.64
CA ASP A 208 -28.43 -4.64 13.99
C ASP A 208 -27.36 -5.74 14.09
N ASP A 209 -27.17 -6.52 13.01
CA ASP A 209 -26.08 -7.51 12.92
C ASP A 209 -24.68 -6.86 13.05
N VAL A 210 -24.61 -5.55 12.79
CA VAL A 210 -23.37 -4.76 12.78
C VAL A 210 -23.11 -4.09 14.13
N ASN A 211 -24.14 -3.53 14.76
CA ASN A 211 -23.99 -2.68 15.95
C ASN A 211 -23.68 -3.47 17.24
N SER A 212 -23.87 -4.80 17.24
CA SER A 212 -23.53 -5.66 18.38
C SER A 212 -22.02 -5.90 18.58
N CYS A 213 -21.15 -5.35 17.72
CA CYS A 213 -19.70 -5.49 17.79
C CYS A 213 -19.08 -4.50 18.79
N SER A 214 -18.85 -4.91 20.03
CA SER A 214 -18.20 -4.08 21.06
C SER A 214 -16.66 -4.17 21.07
N TYR A 215 -16.04 -4.86 20.11
CA TYR A 215 -14.60 -5.13 20.09
C TYR A 215 -14.07 -4.91 18.66
N ASP A 216 -13.56 -3.71 18.38
CA ASP A 216 -12.88 -3.41 17.12
C ASP A 216 -11.41 -3.11 17.45
N PRO A 217 -10.53 -4.13 17.50
CA PRO A 217 -9.11 -3.86 17.44
C PRO A 217 -8.84 -3.36 16.02
N ASP A 218 -8.53 -2.06 15.91
CA ASP A 218 -8.02 -1.38 14.71
C ASP A 218 -6.96 -2.21 13.94
N GLU A 219 -6.30 -3.14 14.64
CA GLU A 219 -5.32 -4.14 14.20
C GLU A 219 -5.67 -4.89 12.90
N HIS A 220 -6.95 -5.08 12.58
CA HIS A 220 -7.39 -5.83 11.38
C HIS A 220 -7.68 -4.95 10.15
N MET A 221 -7.57 -3.62 10.26
CA MET A 221 -8.08 -2.69 9.24
C MET A 221 -7.00 -2.07 8.35
N HIS A 222 -5.84 -2.70 8.30
CA HIS A 222 -4.73 -2.27 7.46
C HIS A 222 -4.73 -3.11 6.18
N TYR A 223 -4.14 -2.58 5.11
CA TYR A 223 -4.00 -3.24 3.79
C TYR A 223 -5.24 -3.12 2.90
N ALA A 224 -5.52 -1.91 2.42
CA ALA A 224 -6.35 -1.74 1.23
C ALA A 224 -5.55 -2.00 -0.05
N ALA A 225 -6.22 -2.39 -1.12
CA ALA A 225 -5.61 -2.51 -2.43
C ALA A 225 -6.31 -1.55 -3.41
N TYR A 226 -5.54 -0.82 -4.22
CA TYR A 226 -6.07 -0.02 -5.31
C TYR A 226 -5.69 -0.65 -6.66
N TRP A 227 -6.70 -1.03 -7.43
CA TRP A 227 -6.53 -1.69 -8.72
C TRP A 227 -7.56 -1.20 -9.73
N GLN A 228 -7.08 -0.78 -10.92
CA GLN A 228 -7.92 -0.39 -12.07
C GLN A 228 -9.10 0.54 -11.73
N GLY A 229 -8.86 1.61 -10.96
CA GLY A 229 -9.90 2.59 -10.62
C GLY A 229 -10.81 2.18 -9.45
N SER A 230 -10.61 0.99 -8.89
CA SER A 230 -11.38 0.50 -7.75
C SER A 230 -10.50 0.34 -6.50
N LEU A 231 -11.04 0.73 -5.35
CA LEU A 231 -10.44 0.54 -4.03
C LEU A 231 -11.08 -0.68 -3.36
N TYR A 232 -10.26 -1.55 -2.79
CA TYR A 232 -10.67 -2.78 -2.13
C TYR A 232 -10.25 -2.69 -0.66
N VAL A 233 -11.24 -2.64 0.24
CA VAL A 233 -11.04 -2.40 1.67
C VAL A 233 -11.58 -3.57 2.48
N PRO A 234 -10.74 -4.27 3.28
CA PRO A 234 -11.22 -5.29 4.21
C PRO A 234 -12.18 -4.68 5.25
N SER A 235 -13.31 -5.34 5.49
CA SER A 235 -14.26 -4.99 6.56
C SER A 235 -14.45 -6.21 7.46
N PRO A 236 -13.75 -6.29 8.61
CA PRO A 236 -13.93 -7.38 9.55
C PRO A 236 -15.27 -7.24 10.29
N ARG A 237 -16.15 -8.26 10.21
CA ARG A 237 -17.47 -8.27 10.90
C ARG A 237 -17.87 -9.69 11.34
N ILE A 238 -18.72 -9.77 12.38
CA ILE A 238 -18.96 -10.98 13.23
C ILE A 238 -19.36 -12.27 12.50
N LYS A 239 -20.17 -12.22 11.43
CA LYS A 239 -20.72 -13.44 10.81
C LYS A 239 -19.92 -13.93 9.61
N ASP A 240 -19.46 -13.01 8.78
CA ASP A 240 -18.67 -13.25 7.57
C ASP A 240 -17.72 -12.06 7.39
N ASP A 241 -16.46 -12.30 7.07
CA ASP A 241 -15.52 -11.25 6.68
C ASP A 241 -15.83 -10.80 5.25
N PHE A 242 -15.91 -9.50 5.01
CA PHE A 242 -16.21 -8.94 3.68
C PHE A 242 -15.11 -8.03 3.17
N LEU A 243 -15.05 -7.93 1.85
CA LEU A 243 -14.25 -6.96 1.11
C LEU A 243 -15.18 -5.95 0.44
N LEU A 244 -14.97 -4.68 0.75
CA LEU A 244 -15.68 -3.57 0.14
C LEU A 244 -14.93 -3.13 -1.12
N ARG A 245 -15.53 -3.33 -2.28
CA ARG A 245 -15.02 -2.86 -3.58
C ARG A 245 -15.72 -1.56 -3.95
N ILE A 246 -14.99 -0.45 -3.99
CA ILE A 246 -15.51 0.89 -4.30
C ILE A 246 -14.96 1.33 -5.64
N ASN A 247 -15.83 1.59 -6.61
CA ASN A 247 -15.45 2.16 -7.89
C ASN A 247 -15.60 3.69 -7.85
N LEU A 248 -14.49 4.39 -8.02
CA LEU A 248 -14.39 5.84 -7.90
C LEU A 248 -14.86 6.63 -9.13
N SER A 249 -15.10 5.97 -10.26
CA SER A 249 -15.57 6.63 -11.49
C SER A 249 -17.06 6.43 -11.72
N SER A 250 -17.62 5.31 -11.27
CA SER A 250 -19.05 5.03 -11.39
C SER A 250 -19.86 5.39 -10.14
N ASP A 251 -19.21 5.79 -9.04
CA ASP A 251 -19.85 6.04 -7.73
C ASP A 251 -20.70 4.84 -7.27
N LYS A 252 -20.14 3.63 -7.44
CA LYS A 252 -20.78 2.38 -7.04
C LYS A 252 -19.87 1.58 -6.13
N TYR A 253 -20.47 0.72 -5.32
CA TYR A 253 -19.72 -0.19 -4.49
C TYR A 253 -20.38 -1.56 -4.42
N GLN A 254 -19.58 -2.59 -4.16
CA GLN A 254 -20.01 -3.97 -4.05
C GLN A 254 -19.39 -4.62 -2.81
N LEU A 255 -20.13 -5.51 -2.16
CA LEU A 255 -19.56 -6.43 -1.16
C LEU A 255 -19.16 -7.74 -1.81
N ILE A 256 -17.98 -8.21 -1.42
CA ILE A 256 -17.45 -9.51 -1.82
C ILE A 256 -17.15 -10.27 -0.54
N LYS A 257 -17.64 -11.51 -0.42
CA LYS A 257 -17.29 -12.35 0.73
C LYS A 257 -15.80 -12.68 0.68
N LEU A 258 -15.07 -12.51 1.78
CA LEU A 258 -13.67 -12.93 1.85
C LEU A 258 -13.59 -14.47 1.80
N PRO A 259 -12.44 -15.03 1.37
CA PRO A 259 -12.24 -16.47 1.41
C PRO A 259 -12.45 -16.99 2.83
N LYS A 260 -13.11 -18.14 2.97
CA LYS A 260 -13.38 -18.73 4.30
C LYS A 260 -12.06 -19.00 5.04
N GLY A 261 -11.77 -18.14 6.02
CA GLY A 261 -10.79 -18.40 7.06
C GLY A 261 -11.35 -19.34 8.13
N ARG A 262 -10.52 -19.67 9.12
CA ARG A 262 -11.03 -20.18 10.41
C ARG A 262 -11.28 -18.98 11.32
N VAL A 263 -11.97 -19.20 12.44
CA VAL A 263 -12.22 -18.15 13.46
C VAL A 263 -10.91 -17.43 13.80
N ARG A 264 -10.86 -16.10 13.64
CA ARG A 264 -9.70 -15.21 13.83
C ARG A 264 -8.55 -15.33 12.80
N SER A 265 -8.83 -15.79 11.57
CA SER A 265 -7.85 -15.71 10.48
C SER A 265 -7.47 -14.25 10.18
N HIS A 266 -6.17 -13.98 10.05
CA HIS A 266 -5.67 -12.67 9.63
C HIS A 266 -5.60 -12.63 8.10
N PHE A 267 -6.17 -11.59 7.51
CA PHE A 267 -6.17 -11.35 6.07
C PHE A 267 -5.14 -10.28 5.71
N ARG A 268 -4.35 -10.54 4.67
CA ARG A 268 -3.44 -9.55 4.08
C ARG A 268 -3.83 -9.37 2.61
N LEU A 269 -4.40 -8.22 2.30
CA LEU A 269 -4.82 -7.86 0.95
C LEU A 269 -3.70 -7.06 0.25
N GLY A 270 -3.58 -7.21 -1.05
CA GLY A 270 -2.73 -6.35 -1.86
C GLY A 270 -2.96 -6.59 -3.34
N LYS A 271 -2.30 -5.78 -4.18
CA LYS A 271 -2.33 -5.97 -5.63
C LYS A 271 -1.06 -6.67 -6.11
N SER A 272 -1.20 -7.49 -7.13
CA SER A 272 -0.10 -8.06 -7.90
C SER A 272 -0.38 -7.93 -9.41
N LYS A 273 0.45 -8.53 -10.26
CA LYS A 273 0.45 -8.32 -11.71
C LYS A 273 -0.93 -8.49 -12.35
N LYS A 274 -1.70 -9.48 -11.90
CA LYS A 274 -3.01 -9.82 -12.49
C LYS A 274 -4.21 -9.14 -11.83
N GLY A 275 -4.06 -8.56 -10.64
CA GLY A 275 -5.19 -8.00 -9.90
C GLY A 275 -5.02 -8.05 -8.38
N VAL A 276 -6.13 -8.20 -7.67
CA VAL A 276 -6.16 -8.19 -6.20
C VAL A 276 -5.99 -9.59 -5.65
N TYR A 277 -5.16 -9.71 -4.62
CA TYR A 277 -4.83 -10.95 -3.95
C TYR A 277 -5.04 -10.83 -2.45
N CYS A 278 -5.29 -11.98 -1.82
CA CYS A 278 -5.45 -12.09 -0.38
C CYS A 278 -4.63 -13.27 0.14
N VAL A 279 -3.78 -13.03 1.14
CA VAL A 279 -3.16 -14.09 1.93
C VAL A 279 -4.00 -14.33 3.18
N VAL A 280 -4.35 -15.59 3.40
CA VAL A 280 -5.02 -16.07 4.61
C VAL A 280 -4.04 -16.95 5.39
N ASN A 281 -3.75 -16.57 6.63
CA ASN A 281 -3.00 -17.42 7.54
C ASN A 281 -3.91 -18.56 8.01
N THR A 282 -3.45 -19.81 7.86
CA THR A 282 -4.17 -20.95 8.42
C THR A 282 -3.73 -21.13 9.88
N ASN A 283 -4.59 -21.66 10.76
CA ASN A 283 -4.21 -21.86 12.17
C ASN A 283 -3.04 -22.87 12.37
N VAL A 284 -2.50 -23.44 11.28
CA VAL A 284 -1.24 -24.18 11.26
C VAL A 284 -0.10 -23.19 11.01
N ARG A 285 0.84 -23.14 11.95
CA ARG A 285 2.03 -22.25 11.89
C ARG A 285 2.73 -22.38 10.53
N CYS A 286 3.28 -21.28 10.03
CA CYS A 286 4.02 -21.21 8.77
C CYS A 286 3.25 -21.58 7.49
N THR A 287 1.94 -21.83 7.55
CA THR A 287 1.14 -22.19 6.37
C THR A 287 0.16 -21.11 5.93
N PHE A 288 0.15 -20.83 4.63
CA PHE A 288 -0.61 -19.73 4.05
C PHE A 288 -1.40 -20.19 2.82
N ARG A 289 -2.58 -19.62 2.64
CA ARG A 289 -3.34 -19.74 1.40
C ARG A 289 -3.36 -18.40 0.68
N VAL A 290 -2.95 -18.42 -0.59
CA VAL A 290 -2.99 -17.24 -1.45
C VAL A 290 -4.19 -17.37 -2.39
N TRP A 291 -5.08 -16.39 -2.31
CA TRP A 291 -6.29 -16.30 -3.12
C TRP A 291 -6.17 -15.14 -4.09
N PHE A 292 -6.63 -15.34 -5.31
CA PHE A 292 -6.76 -14.32 -6.34
C PHE A 292 -8.23 -13.96 -6.51
N LEU A 293 -8.54 -12.65 -6.52
CA LEU A 293 -9.88 -12.17 -6.82
C LEU A 293 -10.06 -12.11 -8.34
N HIS A 294 -10.86 -13.01 -8.87
CA HIS A 294 -11.22 -13.02 -10.28
C HIS A 294 -12.52 -12.26 -10.49
N GLU A 295 -12.48 -11.23 -11.33
CA GLU A 295 -13.62 -10.38 -11.65
C GLU A 295 -14.03 -10.59 -13.11
N SER A 296 -15.26 -11.07 -13.32
CA SER A 296 -15.81 -11.28 -14.66
C SER A 296 -17.31 -11.02 -14.67
N CYS A 297 -17.79 -10.22 -15.64
CA CYS A 297 -19.21 -9.95 -15.87
C CYS A 297 -19.98 -9.47 -14.61
N GLY A 298 -19.34 -8.69 -13.74
CA GLY A 298 -19.95 -8.17 -12.50
C GLY A 298 -19.97 -9.16 -11.32
N LEU A 299 -19.47 -10.38 -11.53
CA LEU A 299 -19.22 -11.35 -10.48
C LEU A 299 -17.75 -11.29 -10.04
N ALA A 300 -17.52 -11.44 -8.74
CA ALA A 300 -16.20 -11.42 -8.15
C ALA A 300 -16.04 -12.63 -7.23
N ASP A 301 -15.18 -13.58 -7.63
CA ASP A 301 -14.97 -14.84 -6.95
C ASP A 301 -13.51 -15.05 -6.59
N TRP A 302 -13.28 -15.72 -5.46
CA TRP A 302 -11.93 -16.04 -4.99
C TRP A 302 -11.46 -17.38 -5.54
N ILE A 303 -10.31 -17.36 -6.22
CA ILE A 303 -9.64 -18.56 -6.75
C ILE A 303 -8.40 -18.84 -5.92
N LEU A 304 -8.32 -20.03 -5.31
CA LEU A 304 -7.12 -20.47 -4.60
C LEU A 304 -5.98 -20.65 -5.61
N LYS A 305 -4.86 -19.97 -5.40
CA LYS A 305 -3.67 -20.06 -6.25
C LYS A 305 -2.61 -20.98 -5.66
N ASN A 306 -2.28 -20.77 -4.39
CA ASN A 306 -1.18 -21.49 -3.74
C ASN A 306 -1.56 -21.82 -2.29
N GLU A 307 -1.09 -22.98 -1.83
CA GLU A 307 -1.00 -23.34 -0.41
C GLU A 307 0.48 -23.52 -0.10
N ILE A 308 1.00 -22.71 0.82
CA ILE A 308 2.43 -22.51 1.04
C ILE A 308 2.76 -22.97 2.45
N ASN A 309 3.81 -23.77 2.63
CA ASN A 309 4.47 -23.96 3.93
C ASN A 309 5.85 -23.31 3.89
N LEU A 310 6.09 -22.32 4.76
CA LEU A 310 7.35 -21.58 4.84
C LEU A 310 8.28 -22.07 5.97
N GLU A 311 7.90 -23.10 6.73
CA GLU A 311 8.71 -23.62 7.82
C GLU A 311 10.15 -23.98 7.40
N PRO A 312 10.40 -24.68 6.27
CA PRO A 312 11.76 -24.98 5.85
C PRO A 312 12.57 -23.73 5.47
N ALA A 313 11.92 -22.68 4.97
CA ALA A 313 12.60 -21.43 4.63
C ALA A 313 13.18 -20.74 5.88
N PHE A 314 12.42 -20.74 6.98
CA PHE A 314 12.81 -20.09 8.23
C PHE A 314 13.63 -20.99 9.15
N SER A 315 13.60 -22.31 8.95
CA SER A 315 14.46 -23.26 9.67
C SER A 315 15.86 -23.39 9.06
N LYS A 316 16.06 -22.91 7.83
CA LYS A 316 17.35 -22.97 7.14
C LYS A 316 18.34 -21.97 7.75
N GLN A 317 19.44 -22.47 8.29
CA GLN A 317 20.48 -21.66 8.96
C GLN A 317 21.52 -21.09 7.99
N ASP A 318 21.68 -21.67 6.79
CA ASP A 318 22.76 -21.35 5.85
C ASP A 318 22.30 -20.48 4.67
N TRP A 319 21.51 -19.42 4.93
CA TRP A 319 21.24 -18.44 3.88
C TRP A 319 22.49 -17.59 3.61
N HIS A 320 22.84 -17.40 2.32
CA HIS A 320 23.83 -16.39 1.93
C HIS A 320 23.35 -14.98 2.31
N CYS A 321 24.26 -14.02 2.39
CA CYS A 321 23.91 -12.61 2.62
C CYS A 321 22.89 -12.17 1.58
N GLY A 322 21.68 -11.86 2.03
CA GLY A 322 20.60 -11.46 1.15
C GLY A 322 20.90 -10.14 0.43
N PRO A 323 20.29 -9.92 -0.74
CA PRO A 323 20.53 -8.73 -1.56
C PRO A 323 19.98 -7.43 -0.94
N TRP A 324 19.19 -7.51 0.15
CA TRP A 324 18.61 -6.37 0.83
C TRP A 324 19.25 -6.14 2.20
N ILE A 325 19.35 -4.87 2.58
CA ILE A 325 19.97 -4.43 3.81
C ILE A 325 19.01 -3.54 4.62
N PRO A 326 19.08 -3.60 5.97
CA PRO A 326 18.44 -2.59 6.80
C PRO A 326 19.17 -1.25 6.64
N GLN A 327 18.44 -0.15 6.71
CA GLN A 327 19.03 1.18 6.61
C GLN A 327 19.88 1.52 7.86
N PRO A 328 21.18 1.87 7.71
CA PRO A 328 22.02 2.27 8.85
C PRO A 328 21.63 3.66 9.40
N PRO A 329 21.62 3.88 10.74
CA PRO A 329 21.22 5.15 11.34
C PRO A 329 22.04 6.37 10.86
N GLU A 330 23.34 6.21 10.66
CA GLU A 330 24.22 7.26 10.15
C GLU A 330 23.82 7.71 8.74
N HIS A 331 23.32 6.78 7.91
CA HIS A 331 22.87 7.11 6.56
C HIS A 331 21.56 7.90 6.61
N ILE A 332 20.64 7.57 7.52
CA ILE A 332 19.39 8.32 7.69
C ILE A 332 19.69 9.80 7.94
N GLN A 333 20.65 10.10 8.82
CA GLN A 333 21.01 11.48 9.14
C GLN A 333 21.63 12.23 7.94
N LEU A 334 22.42 11.55 7.12
CA LEU A 334 22.97 12.14 5.89
C LEU A 334 21.87 12.45 4.88
N LEU A 335 20.94 11.50 4.71
CA LEU A 335 19.78 11.69 3.85
C LEU A 335 18.96 12.89 4.32
N LEU A 336 18.59 12.98 5.59
CA LEU A 336 17.80 14.10 6.11
C LEU A 336 18.45 15.49 5.90
N LYS A 337 19.77 15.56 5.70
CA LYS A 337 20.51 16.81 5.39
C LYS A 337 20.65 17.08 3.89
N SER A 338 20.37 16.11 3.03
CA SER A 338 20.53 16.24 1.58
C SER A 338 19.35 16.97 0.94
N ASN A 339 19.62 17.82 -0.03
CA ASN A 339 18.57 18.40 -0.88
C ASN A 339 18.06 17.38 -1.89
N ILE A 340 16.78 17.48 -2.24
CA ILE A 340 16.15 16.61 -3.24
C ILE A 340 15.90 17.40 -4.52
N ASN A 341 16.28 16.79 -5.65
CA ASN A 341 16.04 17.31 -6.98
C ASN A 341 16.01 16.14 -7.98
N LEU A 342 15.72 16.45 -9.24
CA LEU A 342 15.68 15.44 -10.32
C LEU A 342 17.03 14.76 -10.56
N LYS A 343 18.16 15.43 -10.29
CA LYS A 343 19.48 14.82 -10.43
C LYS A 343 19.67 13.66 -9.45
N LEU A 344 19.15 13.78 -8.23
CA LEU A 344 19.19 12.68 -7.25
C LEU A 344 18.34 11.49 -7.72
N ALA A 345 17.22 11.74 -8.40
CA ALA A 345 16.42 10.68 -9.01
C ALA A 345 17.21 9.97 -10.15
N ASP A 346 17.95 10.74 -10.95
CA ASP A 346 18.84 10.19 -11.99
C ASP A 346 19.95 9.31 -11.36
N GLU A 347 20.63 9.82 -10.33
CA GLU A 347 21.66 9.09 -9.58
C GLU A 347 21.11 7.80 -8.93
N TYR A 348 19.91 7.88 -8.36
CA TYR A 348 19.18 6.72 -7.83
C TYR A 348 18.91 5.68 -8.92
N ASN A 349 18.36 6.10 -10.07
CA ASN A 349 18.02 5.21 -11.17
C ASN A 349 19.26 4.54 -11.78
N GLU A 350 20.37 5.27 -11.89
CA GLU A 350 21.66 4.69 -12.27
C GLU A 350 22.16 3.66 -11.25
N ALA A 351 22.03 3.95 -9.95
CA ALA A 351 22.45 3.03 -8.90
C ALA A 351 21.61 1.74 -8.90
N VAL A 352 20.29 1.86 -9.06
CA VAL A 352 19.39 0.69 -9.17
C VAL A 352 19.71 -0.14 -10.41
N ALA A 353 20.02 0.49 -11.54
CA ALA A 353 20.44 -0.23 -12.75
C ALA A 353 21.77 -0.98 -12.55
N LYS A 354 22.71 -0.39 -11.80
CA LYS A 354 24.02 -1.01 -11.48
C LYS A 354 23.93 -2.13 -10.44
N ASP A 355 22.93 -2.11 -9.57
CA ASP A 355 22.71 -3.16 -8.55
C ASP A 355 22.46 -4.54 -9.18
N GLY A 356 22.00 -4.60 -10.45
CA GLY A 356 21.81 -5.85 -11.18
C GLY A 356 20.75 -6.80 -10.62
N PHE A 357 20.05 -6.42 -9.54
CA PHE A 357 19.00 -7.23 -8.94
C PHE A 357 17.72 -7.15 -9.78
N ASP A 358 17.23 -8.32 -10.18
CA ASP A 358 15.94 -8.46 -10.84
C ASP A 358 15.07 -9.50 -10.11
N TRP A 359 13.77 -9.34 -10.29
CA TRP A 359 12.71 -10.19 -9.77
C TRP A 359 12.32 -11.34 -10.72
N ASP A 360 13.14 -11.65 -11.73
CA ASP A 360 12.86 -12.70 -12.70
C ASP A 360 13.07 -14.11 -12.13
N SER A 361 12.39 -15.11 -12.72
CA SER A 361 12.23 -16.47 -12.14
C SER A 361 13.42 -17.41 -12.35
N ASP A 362 14.40 -16.99 -13.14
CA ASP A 362 15.52 -17.83 -13.59
C ASP A 362 16.79 -17.57 -12.77
N ASP A 363 16.64 -16.84 -11.67
CA ASP A 363 17.72 -16.56 -10.72
C ASP A 363 18.17 -17.84 -10.00
N GLU A 364 19.48 -18.09 -9.96
CA GLU A 364 20.09 -19.25 -9.30
C GLU A 364 19.85 -19.26 -7.78
N ASP A 365 19.56 -18.10 -7.18
CA ASP A 365 19.27 -17.97 -5.74
C ASP A 365 17.88 -18.52 -5.35
N LEU A 366 17.06 -18.94 -6.32
CA LEU A 366 15.70 -19.39 -6.09
C LEU A 366 15.64 -20.86 -5.65
N VAL A 367 15.07 -21.10 -4.47
CA VAL A 367 14.86 -22.45 -3.93
C VAL A 367 13.46 -22.93 -4.29
N SER A 368 13.35 -24.08 -4.97
CA SER A 368 12.07 -24.75 -5.21
C SER A 368 11.49 -25.29 -3.91
N ILE A 369 10.19 -25.07 -3.68
CA ILE A 369 9.48 -25.60 -2.52
C ILE A 369 8.55 -26.77 -2.85
N THR A 370 8.60 -27.28 -4.09
CA THR A 370 7.72 -28.37 -4.55
C THR A 370 7.81 -29.62 -3.69
N ASP A 371 9.01 -29.90 -3.17
CA ASP A 371 9.31 -31.10 -2.38
C ASP A 371 9.16 -30.85 -0.87
N TRP A 372 8.76 -29.64 -0.46
CA TRP A 372 8.63 -29.30 0.95
C TRP A 372 7.38 -29.91 1.58
N PRO A 373 7.45 -30.28 2.88
CA PRO A 373 6.28 -30.76 3.60
C PRO A 373 5.15 -29.74 3.56
N LYS A 374 3.92 -30.20 3.31
CA LYS A 374 2.72 -29.34 3.40
C LYS A 374 2.23 -29.15 4.83
N LYS A 375 2.71 -29.98 5.76
CA LYS A 375 2.40 -29.90 7.19
C LYS A 375 3.54 -29.19 7.91
N CYS A 376 3.21 -28.44 8.95
CA CYS A 376 4.18 -27.79 9.83
C CYS A 376 4.36 -28.63 11.09
N ASP A 377 5.59 -29.02 11.40
CA ASP A 377 5.91 -29.89 12.56
C ASP A 377 6.62 -29.11 13.69
N ALA A 378 7.12 -27.90 13.43
CA ALA A 378 7.92 -27.10 14.36
C ALA A 378 7.12 -26.11 15.23
N TYR A 379 7.71 -25.79 16.39
CA TYR A 379 7.24 -24.82 17.38
C TYR A 379 7.62 -23.35 17.05
N ILE A 380 7.70 -22.96 15.78
CA ILE A 380 8.06 -21.58 15.38
C ILE A 380 6.85 -20.65 15.54
N GLU A 381 7.04 -19.37 15.90
CA GLU A 381 5.98 -18.36 15.80
C GLU A 381 5.70 -18.08 14.30
N GLY A 382 4.44 -18.17 13.87
CA GLY A 382 4.10 -18.08 12.45
C GLY A 382 4.55 -16.76 11.79
N PRO A 383 5.13 -16.81 10.57
CA PRO A 383 5.63 -15.64 9.87
C PRO A 383 4.49 -14.71 9.43
N TYR A 384 4.83 -13.46 9.12
CA TYR A 384 3.89 -12.46 8.64
C TYR A 384 4.01 -12.23 7.14
N CYS A 385 2.89 -12.01 6.47
CA CYS A 385 2.86 -11.51 5.09
C CYS A 385 2.94 -9.98 5.12
N LEU A 386 3.99 -9.41 4.51
CA LEU A 386 4.14 -7.95 4.39
C LEU A 386 3.28 -7.41 3.24
N GLY A 387 3.10 -8.17 2.17
CA GLY A 387 2.33 -7.71 1.01
C GLY A 387 2.80 -8.34 -0.29
N PHE A 388 2.41 -7.71 -1.40
CA PHE A 388 2.57 -8.25 -2.75
C PHE A 388 3.46 -7.33 -3.59
N HIS A 389 4.17 -7.92 -4.56
CA HIS A 389 4.79 -7.14 -5.61
C HIS A 389 3.71 -6.70 -6.63
N PRO A 390 3.50 -5.40 -6.87
CA PRO A 390 2.39 -4.89 -7.69
C PRO A 390 2.47 -5.27 -9.18
N TYR A 391 3.67 -5.53 -9.72
CA TYR A 391 3.88 -5.82 -11.14
C TYR A 391 4.35 -7.24 -11.47
N LYS A 392 4.65 -8.07 -10.45
CA LYS A 392 5.16 -9.44 -10.60
C LYS A 392 4.44 -10.31 -9.58
N GLU A 393 4.19 -11.57 -9.94
CA GLU A 393 3.40 -12.52 -9.12
C GLU A 393 4.23 -13.04 -7.92
N ILE A 394 4.50 -12.14 -6.97
CA ILE A 394 5.40 -12.36 -5.83
C ILE A 394 4.73 -11.88 -4.53
N VAL A 395 4.91 -12.64 -3.45
CA VAL A 395 4.44 -12.32 -2.11
C VAL A 395 5.61 -12.26 -1.14
N PHE A 396 5.63 -11.28 -0.25
CA PHE A 396 6.69 -11.07 0.72
C PHE A 396 6.28 -11.57 2.11
N PHE A 397 7.16 -12.35 2.73
CA PHE A 397 6.98 -12.85 4.07
C PHE A 397 8.21 -12.56 4.93
N ASN A 398 8.00 -12.41 6.24
CA ASN A 398 9.09 -12.38 7.20
C ASN A 398 8.81 -13.21 8.45
N GLU A 399 9.88 -13.61 9.10
CA GLU A 399 9.83 -14.36 10.35
C GLU A 399 9.32 -13.51 11.53
N ARG A 400 8.52 -14.12 12.40
CA ARG A 400 7.98 -13.49 13.61
C ARG A 400 8.77 -13.96 14.84
N GLY A 401 9.00 -13.05 15.78
CA GLY A 401 9.47 -13.39 17.14
C GLY A 401 10.95 -13.76 17.28
N VAL A 402 11.69 -13.92 16.17
CA VAL A 402 13.11 -14.32 16.15
C VAL A 402 14.03 -13.14 15.83
N ARG A 403 15.28 -13.18 16.31
CA ARG A 403 16.36 -12.22 15.98
C ARG A 403 17.54 -12.97 15.38
N PRO A 404 18.01 -12.62 14.16
CA PRO A 404 17.46 -11.64 13.21
C PRO A 404 16.13 -12.09 12.57
N CYS A 405 15.35 -11.15 12.00
CA CYS A 405 14.10 -11.47 11.31
C CYS A 405 14.36 -11.67 9.81
N SER A 406 14.33 -12.92 9.36
CA SER A 406 14.53 -13.28 7.94
C SER A 406 13.37 -12.78 7.07
N MET A 407 13.67 -12.24 5.88
CA MET A 407 12.68 -11.88 4.87
C MET A 407 12.85 -12.72 3.60
N VAL A 408 11.73 -13.20 3.06
CA VAL A 408 11.69 -14.02 1.85
C VAL A 408 10.65 -13.51 0.86
N ALA A 409 10.93 -13.68 -0.43
CA ALA A 409 10.02 -13.44 -1.53
C ALA A 409 9.59 -14.77 -2.15
N TYR A 410 8.28 -15.02 -2.19
CA TYR A 410 7.70 -16.22 -2.79
C TYR A 410 7.12 -15.91 -4.17
N HIS A 411 7.61 -16.60 -5.20
CA HIS A 411 7.14 -16.49 -6.58
C HIS A 411 5.97 -17.45 -6.82
N LEU A 412 4.77 -16.90 -7.02
CA LEU A 412 3.52 -17.65 -7.11
C LEU A 412 3.48 -18.63 -8.29
N ASN A 413 4.05 -18.23 -9.43
CA ASN A 413 4.00 -19.03 -10.66
C ASN A 413 4.95 -20.24 -10.63
N SER A 414 6.14 -20.07 -10.05
CA SER A 414 7.18 -21.11 -10.05
C SER A 414 7.22 -21.90 -8.74
N SER A 415 6.50 -21.47 -7.70
CA SER A 415 6.63 -22.01 -6.34
C SER A 415 8.08 -22.05 -5.88
N ARG A 416 8.79 -20.93 -6.10
CA ARG A 416 10.17 -20.75 -5.65
C ARG A 416 10.25 -19.62 -4.64
N ILE A 417 11.21 -19.72 -3.73
CA ILE A 417 11.50 -18.71 -2.72
C ILE A 417 12.87 -18.11 -2.97
N ARG A 418 12.97 -16.79 -2.86
CA ARG A 418 14.22 -16.05 -2.75
C ARG A 418 14.38 -15.51 -1.33
N TYR A 419 15.54 -15.72 -0.73
CA TYR A 419 15.88 -15.05 0.52
C TYR A 419 16.37 -13.62 0.23
N LEU A 420 15.78 -12.64 0.91
CA LEU A 420 16.10 -11.22 0.69
C LEU A 420 17.10 -10.67 1.70
N GLY A 421 17.20 -11.27 2.89
CA GLY A 421 18.11 -10.83 3.93
C GLY A 421 17.45 -10.71 5.30
N ASN A 422 18.23 -10.18 6.24
CA ASN A 422 17.83 -10.03 7.64
C ASN A 422 17.37 -8.61 7.93
N MET A 423 16.11 -8.47 8.30
CA MET A 423 15.54 -7.21 8.78
C MET A 423 15.99 -6.95 10.22
N ARG A 424 16.11 -5.67 10.59
CA ARG A 424 16.33 -5.29 11.98
C ARG A 424 15.15 -5.76 12.83
N SER A 425 15.47 -6.39 13.96
CA SER A 425 14.46 -7.01 14.81
C SER A 425 13.35 -6.06 15.20
N ARG A 426 12.13 -6.60 15.19
CA ARG A 426 10.93 -6.02 15.81
C ARG A 426 10.98 -6.20 17.34
N CYS A 427 10.27 -5.40 18.11
CA CYS A 427 10.03 -5.71 19.51
C CYS A 427 9.09 -6.91 19.61
N ARG A 428 9.34 -7.79 20.58
CA ARG A 428 8.67 -9.09 20.71
C ARG A 428 7.17 -8.98 21.08
N TYR A 429 6.69 -7.77 21.33
CA TYR A 429 5.38 -7.49 21.95
C TYR A 429 4.44 -6.64 21.08
N SER A 430 4.87 -6.18 19.90
CA SER A 430 3.97 -5.43 19.02
C SER A 430 3.02 -6.38 18.27
N MET A 431 1.73 -6.22 18.53
CA MET A 431 0.64 -6.86 17.77
C MET A 431 0.14 -5.96 16.62
N GLU A 432 0.52 -4.67 16.64
CA GLU A 432 0.03 -3.64 15.73
C GLU A 432 1.14 -3.19 14.76
N GLU A 433 1.29 -3.93 13.67
CA GLU A 433 2.30 -3.63 12.65
C GLU A 433 1.62 -3.17 11.36
N VAL A 434 2.15 -2.10 10.75
CA VAL A 434 1.88 -1.76 9.35
C VAL A 434 3.12 -2.09 8.54
N SER A 435 2.98 -2.97 7.55
CA SER A 435 4.08 -3.31 6.63
C SER A 435 3.59 -3.50 5.22
N PHE A 436 4.43 -3.13 4.25
CA PHE A 436 4.10 -3.22 2.83
C PHE A 436 5.34 -3.20 1.93
N ALA A 437 5.18 -3.73 0.72
CA ALA A 437 6.15 -3.54 -0.35
C ALA A 437 6.12 -2.08 -0.83
N TYR A 438 7.30 -1.47 -0.94
CA TYR A 438 7.47 -0.07 -1.31
C TYR A 438 7.96 0.07 -2.74
N THR A 439 7.25 0.91 -3.49
CA THR A 439 7.56 1.29 -4.88
C THR A 439 7.87 2.78 -4.92
N PRO A 440 9.15 3.20 -5.08
CA PRO A 440 9.53 4.61 -5.09
C PRO A 440 8.83 5.43 -6.17
N CYS A 441 8.28 6.59 -5.81
CA CYS A 441 7.69 7.52 -6.78
C CYS A 441 8.51 8.82 -6.79
N TRP A 442 9.28 9.06 -7.84
CA TRP A 442 10.11 10.27 -7.98
C TRP A 442 9.40 11.40 -8.73
N MET A 443 8.07 11.31 -8.85
CA MET A 443 7.25 12.41 -9.35
C MET A 443 7.31 13.56 -8.34
N MET A 444 8.05 14.60 -8.72
CA MET A 444 8.18 15.85 -7.97
C MET A 444 6.87 16.65 -7.96
N ASP A 445 6.86 17.72 -7.16
CA ASP A 445 5.77 18.69 -7.02
C ASP A 445 4.46 18.08 -6.49
N LEU A 446 4.56 17.29 -5.40
CA LEU A 446 3.40 16.66 -4.76
C LEU A 446 2.22 17.66 -4.61
N PRO A 447 1.01 17.35 -5.11
CA PRO A 447 -0.10 18.29 -5.02
C PRO A 447 -0.46 18.64 -3.57
N GLY A 448 -0.57 19.94 -3.30
CA GLY A 448 -0.80 20.47 -1.95
C GLY A 448 0.46 20.64 -1.11
N SER A 449 1.66 20.33 -1.65
CA SER A 449 2.91 20.73 -1.02
C SER A 449 3.12 22.23 -1.21
N ASN A 450 3.45 22.93 -0.12
CA ASN A 450 3.94 24.30 -0.20
C ASN A 450 5.29 24.38 -0.91
#